data_AF-A0A9R0WMF6-F1
#
_entry.id   AF-A0A9R0WMF6-F1
#
_cell.length_a   1.000
_cell.length_b   1.000
_cell.length_c   1.000
_cell.angle_alpha   90.00
_cell.angle_beta   90.00
_cell.angle_gamma   90.00
#
_symmetry.space_group_name_H-M   'P 1'
#
loop_
_entity.id
_entity.type
_entity.pdbx_description
1 polymer ?
#
loop_
_entity_poly.entity_id
_entity_poly.type
_entity_poly.pdbx_seq_one_letter_code
_entity_poly.pdbx_strand_id
1 'polypeptide(L)'
;MVIEYCSKHAANDDDTNKHVTDPADTDEDGDNNNNNASAGEKENLKSFDASLVAIDQATVFDLILAANFLSIKGLLDLACQKVADDIKDKSVEEVREIFKIENDFTKEEEEAVRKDNAWAFNE
;
A
#
# COMPACT_ATOMS: atom_id res chain seq x y z
N MET A 1 -2.08 -0.46 17.93
CA MET A 1 -1.98 -0.51 16.45
C MET A 1 -1.35 -1.81 15.97
N VAL A 2 -0.02 -2.01 15.99
CA VAL A 2 0.58 -3.28 15.46
C VAL A 2 0.09 -4.54 16.18
N ILE A 3 0.10 -4.54 17.52
CA ILE A 3 -0.38 -5.69 18.33
C ILE A 3 -1.86 -5.98 18.07
N GLU A 4 -2.65 -4.94 17.87
CA GLU A 4 -4.09 -5.03 17.63
C GLU A 4 -4.37 -5.58 16.23
N TYR A 5 -3.62 -5.13 15.22
CA TYR A 5 -3.65 -5.67 13.87
C TYR A 5 -3.34 -7.16 13.87
N CYS A 6 -2.23 -7.59 14.50
CA CYS A 6 -1.87 -9.00 14.59
C CYS A 6 -2.94 -9.83 15.30
N SER A 7 -3.52 -9.32 16.40
CA SER A 7 -4.58 -10.03 17.12
C SER A 7 -5.86 -10.21 16.29
N LYS A 8 -6.16 -9.24 15.43
CA LYS A 8 -7.34 -9.26 14.56
C LYS A 8 -7.13 -10.15 13.32
N HIS A 9 -5.90 -10.24 12.83
CA HIS A 9 -5.53 -10.97 11.61
C HIS A 9 -5.02 -12.39 11.84
N ALA A 10 -4.57 -12.75 13.04
CA ALA A 10 -4.06 -14.09 13.38
C ALA A 10 -5.07 -15.25 13.17
N ALA A 11 -6.37 -14.95 13.02
CA ALA A 11 -7.41 -15.95 12.72
C ALA A 11 -7.67 -16.13 11.21
N ASN A 12 -7.05 -15.30 10.35
CA ASN A 12 -7.30 -15.23 8.91
C ASN A 12 -6.01 -15.32 8.08
N ASP A 13 -4.96 -15.94 8.62
CA ASP A 13 -3.70 -16.22 7.90
C ASP A 13 -3.97 -17.26 6.80
N ASP A 14 -4.58 -16.81 5.70
CA ASP A 14 -4.55 -17.48 4.40
C ASP A 14 -3.28 -17.00 3.69
N ASP A 15 -2.45 -17.98 3.35
CA ASP A 15 -1.17 -17.91 2.65
C ASP A 15 -0.85 -16.60 1.89
N THR A 16 0.03 -15.77 2.45
CA THR A 16 0.85 -14.85 1.63
C THR A 16 2.35 -15.07 1.77
N ASN A 17 2.77 -16.17 2.41
CA ASN A 17 4.12 -16.68 2.23
C ASN A 17 4.26 -17.37 0.86
N LYS A 18 3.98 -16.62 -0.22
CA LYS A 18 4.58 -16.93 -1.51
C LYS A 18 6.03 -16.51 -1.38
N HIS A 19 6.85 -17.46 -0.93
CA HIS A 19 8.29 -17.42 -1.10
C HIS A 19 8.57 -16.90 -2.50
N VAL A 20 9.36 -15.83 -2.61
CA VAL A 20 9.82 -15.31 -3.90
C VAL A 20 10.62 -16.44 -4.55
N THR A 21 9.96 -17.24 -5.38
CA THR A 21 10.61 -18.11 -6.34
C THR A 21 10.74 -17.30 -7.62
N ASP A 22 11.97 -17.24 -8.13
CA ASP A 22 12.33 -16.67 -9.42
C ASP A 22 11.35 -17.08 -10.55
N PRO A 23 11.14 -16.24 -11.57
CA PRO A 23 10.13 -16.48 -12.58
C PRO A 23 10.63 -17.54 -13.57
N ALA A 24 10.11 -18.76 -13.42
CA ALA A 24 10.12 -19.75 -14.48
C ALA A 24 8.80 -20.53 -14.44
N ASP A 25 7.95 -20.22 -15.43
CA ASP A 25 6.83 -20.98 -15.98
C ASP A 25 6.25 -22.12 -15.14
N THR A 26 4.97 -21.98 -14.76
CA THR A 26 4.04 -23.11 -14.72
C THR A 26 2.61 -22.59 -14.70
N ASP A 27 1.90 -22.82 -15.80
CA ASP A 27 0.44 -22.81 -15.88
C ASP A 27 -0.09 -23.99 -15.06
N GLU A 28 -0.78 -23.75 -13.94
CA GLU A 28 -1.68 -24.76 -13.35
C GLU A 28 -2.95 -24.09 -12.79
N ASP A 29 -4.05 -24.42 -13.48
CA ASP A 29 -5.44 -24.30 -13.08
C ASP A 29 -5.68 -25.10 -11.79
N GLY A 30 -6.23 -24.45 -10.76
CA GLY A 30 -6.29 -25.03 -9.40
C GLY A 30 -7.34 -24.36 -8.52
N ASP A 31 -8.61 -24.61 -8.85
CA ASP A 31 -9.74 -24.43 -7.95
C ASP A 31 -9.57 -25.31 -6.71
N ASN A 32 -9.46 -24.70 -5.51
CA ASN A 32 -9.77 -25.40 -4.28
C ASN A 32 -10.31 -24.46 -3.20
N ASN A 33 -11.65 -24.44 -3.14
CA ASN A 33 -12.48 -23.90 -2.08
C ASN A 33 -12.11 -24.46 -0.69
N ASN A 34 -11.74 -23.58 0.26
CA ASN A 34 -12.18 -23.71 1.65
C ASN A 34 -12.17 -22.36 2.40
N ASN A 35 -13.03 -21.43 1.98
CA ASN A 35 -13.19 -20.13 2.62
C ASN A 35 -14.45 -20.10 3.50
N ASN A 36 -14.36 -20.63 4.74
CA ASN A 36 -15.38 -20.39 5.76
C ASN A 36 -15.00 -19.19 6.64
N ALA A 37 -14.80 -18.04 6.01
CA ALA A 37 -15.03 -16.75 6.64
C ALA A 37 -16.29 -16.19 5.98
N SER A 38 -17.33 -15.95 6.77
CA SER A 38 -18.57 -15.39 6.24
C SER A 38 -18.26 -14.06 5.54
N ALA A 39 -18.99 -13.73 4.47
CA ALA A 39 -18.80 -12.46 3.76
C ALA A 39 -18.80 -11.25 4.73
N GLY A 40 -19.58 -11.33 5.81
CA GLY A 40 -19.61 -10.31 6.87
C GLY A 40 -18.32 -10.19 7.70
N GLU A 41 -17.56 -11.26 7.91
CA GLU A 41 -16.27 -11.19 8.63
C GLU A 41 -15.19 -10.52 7.78
N LYS A 42 -15.17 -10.80 6.47
CA LYS A 42 -14.25 -10.13 5.53
C LYS A 42 -14.55 -8.63 5.41
N GLU A 43 -15.82 -8.24 5.40
CA GLU A 43 -16.22 -6.82 5.41
C GLU A 43 -15.85 -6.10 6.72
N ASN A 44 -15.99 -6.78 7.86
CA ASN A 44 -15.59 -6.23 9.16
C ASN A 44 -14.07 -6.03 9.25
N LEU A 45 -13.27 -6.93 8.67
CA LEU A 45 -11.81 -6.77 8.60
C LEU A 45 -11.42 -5.57 7.73
N LYS A 46 -11.98 -5.46 6.53
CA LYS A 46 -11.72 -4.30 5.64
C LYS A 46 -12.08 -2.98 6.30
N SER A 47 -13.21 -2.93 7.00
CA SER A 47 -13.65 -1.73 7.72
C SER A 47 -12.71 -1.39 8.87
N PHE A 48 -12.22 -2.40 9.60
CA PHE A 48 -11.21 -2.24 10.64
C PHE A 48 -9.89 -1.71 10.05
N ASP A 49 -9.41 -2.32 8.97
CA ASP A 49 -8.18 -1.91 8.29
C ASP A 49 -8.24 -0.45 7.84
N ALA A 50 -9.34 -0.05 7.21
CA ALA A 50 -9.56 1.34 6.80
C ALA A 50 -9.52 2.31 8.00
N SER A 51 -10.09 1.92 9.14
CA SER A 51 -10.05 2.73 10.36
C SER A 51 -8.65 2.78 11.00
N LEU A 52 -7.87 1.70 10.86
CA LEU A 52 -6.53 1.59 11.42
C LEU A 52 -5.54 2.53 10.72
N VAL A 53 -5.66 2.69 9.40
CA VAL A 53 -4.82 3.60 8.60
C VAL A 53 -5.41 5.00 8.43
N ALA A 54 -6.60 5.27 8.98
CA ALA A 54 -7.21 6.60 9.04
C ALA A 54 -6.60 7.46 10.16
N ILE A 55 -5.27 7.56 10.17
CA ILE A 55 -4.46 8.32 11.13
C ILE A 55 -3.62 9.36 10.40
N ASP A 56 -2.89 10.19 11.14
CA ASP A 56 -2.03 11.19 10.52
C ASP A 56 -0.84 10.55 9.78
N GLN A 57 -0.37 11.24 8.74
CA GLN A 57 0.67 10.74 7.83
C GLN A 57 1.99 10.38 8.53
N ALA A 58 2.39 11.13 9.56
CA ALA A 58 3.61 10.82 10.29
C ALA A 58 3.50 9.47 11.01
N THR A 59 2.35 9.22 11.64
CA THR A 59 2.06 7.92 12.26
C THR A 59 1.95 6.79 11.22
N VAL A 60 1.44 7.05 10.01
CA VAL A 60 1.45 6.04 8.92
C VAL A 60 2.89 5.67 8.53
N PHE A 61 3.82 6.63 8.45
CA PHE A 61 5.22 6.32 8.18
C PHE A 61 5.89 5.51 9.29
N ASP A 62 5.63 5.86 10.56
CA ASP A 62 6.10 5.05 11.68
C ASP A 62 5.51 3.64 11.67
N LEU A 63 4.26 3.49 11.23
CA LEU A 63 3.59 2.21 11.07
C LEU A 63 4.25 1.36 9.96
N ILE A 64 4.60 1.95 8.82
CA ILE A 64 5.36 1.29 7.74
C ILE A 64 6.70 0.78 8.27
N LEU A 65 7.44 1.62 9.00
CA LEU A 65 8.73 1.25 9.58
C LEU A 65 8.59 0.11 10.61
N ALA A 66 7.59 0.19 11.48
CA ALA A 66 7.32 -0.85 12.47
C ALA A 66 6.89 -2.17 11.83
N ALA A 67 6.03 -2.12 10.80
CA ALA A 67 5.58 -3.30 10.06
C ALA A 67 6.74 -3.97 9.31
N ASN A 68 7.61 -3.18 8.68
CA ASN A 68 8.82 -3.68 8.03
C ASN A 68 9.79 -4.31 9.05
N PHE A 69 10.06 -3.64 10.17
CA PHE A 69 10.95 -4.15 11.22
C PHE A 69 10.47 -5.48 11.81
N LEU A 70 9.15 -5.62 12.01
CA LEU A 70 8.53 -6.82 12.55
C LEU A 70 8.19 -7.86 11.47
N SER A 71 8.49 -7.58 10.20
CA SER A 71 8.19 -8.44 9.04
C SER A 71 6.71 -8.82 8.89
N ILE A 72 5.79 -7.89 9.18
CA ILE A 72 4.35 -8.09 9.08
C ILE A 72 3.88 -7.59 7.70
N LYS A 73 3.92 -8.48 6.69
CA LYS A 73 3.63 -8.14 5.29
C LYS A 73 2.25 -7.48 5.10
N GLY A 74 1.19 -8.04 5.68
CA GLY A 74 -0.17 -7.50 5.52
C GLY A 74 -0.32 -6.06 6.02
N LEU A 75 0.31 -5.74 7.15
CA LEU A 75 0.29 -4.38 7.71
C LEU A 75 1.14 -3.42 6.89
N LEU A 76 2.28 -3.89 6.39
CA LEU A 76 3.15 -3.12 5.50
C LEU A 76 2.41 -2.76 4.21
N ASP A 77 1.79 -3.74 3.57
CA ASP A 77 1.03 -3.55 2.33
C ASP A 77 -0.14 -2.59 2.56
N LEU A 78 -0.88 -2.75 3.66
CA LEU A 78 -2.01 -1.87 4.00
C LEU A 78 -1.57 -0.41 4.19
N ALA A 79 -0.49 -0.18 4.93
CA ALA A 79 0.02 1.16 5.17
C ALA A 79 0.63 1.78 3.89
N CYS A 80 1.34 1.00 3.07
CA CYS A 80 1.83 1.43 1.77
C CYS A 80 0.69 1.77 0.81
N GLN A 81 -0.40 0.98 0.81
CA GLN A 81 -1.58 1.25 -0.02
C GLN A 81 -2.21 2.59 0.36
N LYS A 82 -2.31 2.90 1.66
CA LYS A 82 -2.82 4.21 2.12
C LYS A 82 -2.00 5.37 1.55
N VAL A 83 -0.68 5.25 1.57
CA VAL A 83 0.23 6.28 1.00
C VAL A 83 0.05 6.38 -0.51
N ALA A 84 -0.09 5.25 -1.20
CA ALA A 84 -0.35 5.23 -2.65
C ALA A 84 -1.69 5.91 -2.99
N ASP A 85 -2.74 5.66 -2.20
CA ASP A 85 -4.06 6.27 -2.37
C ASP A 85 -4.03 7.79 -2.14
N ASP A 86 -3.15 8.28 -1.26
CA ASP A 86 -2.97 9.73 -1.03
C ASP A 86 -2.24 10.44 -2.19
N ILE A 87 -1.45 9.71 -2.97
CA ILE A 87 -0.73 10.21 -4.15
C ILE A 87 -1.59 10.08 -5.42
N LYS A 88 -2.44 9.06 -5.47
CA LYS A 88 -3.25 8.75 -6.63
C LYS A 88 -4.16 9.93 -7.00
N ASP A 89 -4.24 10.19 -8.31
CA ASP A 89 -5.07 11.26 -8.90
C ASP A 89 -4.72 12.69 -8.41
N LYS A 90 -3.55 12.88 -7.79
CA LYS A 90 -3.00 14.19 -7.40
C LYS A 90 -1.99 14.71 -8.41
N SER A 91 -1.98 16.02 -8.60
CA SER A 91 -0.92 16.71 -9.35
C SER A 91 0.41 16.64 -8.60
N VAL A 92 1.52 16.80 -9.33
CA VAL A 92 2.87 16.80 -8.73
C VAL A 92 3.00 17.89 -7.66
N GLU A 93 2.37 19.04 -7.90
CA GLU A 93 2.35 20.17 -6.99
C GLU A 93 1.57 19.87 -5.70
N GLU A 94 0.40 19.23 -5.80
CA GLU A 94 -0.39 18.80 -4.63
C GLU A 94 0.34 17.73 -3.82
N VAL A 95 0.96 16.75 -4.48
CA VAL A 95 1.75 15.71 -3.79
C VAL A 95 2.91 16.37 -3.04
N ARG A 96 3.61 17.33 -3.64
CA ARG A 96 4.67 18.08 -2.96
C ARG A 96 4.16 18.81 -1.71
N GLU A 97 2.98 19.42 -1.78
CA GLU A 97 2.39 20.11 -0.63
C GLU A 97 1.99 19.14 0.49
N ILE A 98 1.29 18.04 0.16
CA ILE A 98 0.84 17.02 1.12
C ILE A 98 2.05 16.42 1.85
N PHE A 99 3.06 16.01 1.10
CA PHE A 99 4.26 15.36 1.63
C PHE A 99 5.32 16.35 2.13
N LYS A 100 5.06 17.66 2.02
CA LYS A 100 5.97 18.75 2.43
C LYS A 100 7.34 18.62 1.78
N ILE A 101 7.36 18.29 0.50
CA ILE A 101 8.56 18.13 -0.32
C ILE A 101 8.87 19.46 -1.02
N GLU A 102 10.08 19.97 -0.83
CA GLU A 102 10.57 21.14 -1.55
C GLU A 102 10.90 20.78 -3.01
N ASN A 103 10.53 21.63 -3.96
CA ASN A 103 10.94 21.47 -5.36
C ASN A 103 12.39 21.92 -5.51
N ASP A 104 13.31 20.98 -5.69
CA ASP A 104 14.73 21.20 -5.86
C ASP A 104 15.16 21.30 -7.34
N PHE A 105 14.22 21.17 -8.29
CA PHE A 105 14.50 21.35 -9.71
C PHE A 105 14.56 22.82 -10.11
N THR A 106 15.49 23.14 -11.00
CA THR A 106 15.42 24.38 -11.78
C THR A 106 14.26 24.33 -12.77
N LYS A 107 13.85 25.50 -13.30
CA LYS A 107 12.74 25.57 -14.28
C LYS A 107 13.06 24.75 -15.53
N GLU A 108 14.29 24.84 -16.01
CA GLU A 108 14.77 24.14 -17.19
C GLU A 108 14.77 22.61 -16.98
N GLU A 109 15.17 22.14 -15.80
CA GLU A 109 15.12 20.71 -15.45
C GLU A 109 13.69 20.21 -15.30
N GLU A 110 12.81 20.97 -14.65
CA GLU A 110 11.40 20.61 -14.50
C GLU A 110 10.69 20.55 -15.86
N GLU A 111 10.97 21.49 -16.77
CA GLU A 111 10.46 21.48 -18.15
C GLU A 111 10.97 20.27 -18.94
N ALA A 112 12.26 19.90 -18.79
CA ALA A 112 12.82 18.72 -19.43
C ALA A 112 12.14 17.44 -18.93
N VAL A 113 12.00 17.28 -17.61
CA VAL A 113 11.31 16.12 -17.00
C VAL A 113 9.84 16.07 -17.42
N ARG A 114 9.13 17.21 -17.46
CA ARG A 114 7.73 17.28 -17.91
C ARG A 114 7.59 16.91 -19.39
N LYS A 115 8.55 17.30 -20.24
CA LYS A 115 8.58 16.93 -21.65
C LYS A 115 8.82 15.43 -21.85
N ASP A 116 9.75 14.85 -21.10
CA ASP A 116 10.05 13.42 -21.18
C ASP A 116 8.90 12.56 -20.64
N ASN A 117 8.15 13.07 -19.66
CA ASN A 117 6.98 12.43 -19.07
C ASN A 117 5.65 12.94 -19.63
N ALA A 118 5.64 13.55 -20.82
CA ALA A 118 4.42 14.14 -21.40
C ALA A 118 3.26 13.14 -21.56
N TRP A 119 3.57 11.84 -21.68
CA TRP A 119 2.58 10.76 -21.74
C TRP A 119 1.69 10.67 -20.49
N ALA A 120 2.16 11.15 -19.33
CA ALA A 120 1.42 11.12 -18.06
C ALA A 120 0.53 12.36 -17.85
N PHE A 121 0.67 13.40 -18.68
CA PHE A 121 -0.05 14.68 -18.53
C PHE A 121 -1.02 14.98 -19.67
N ASN A 122 -0.92 14.25 -20.79
CA ASN A 122 -1.75 14.46 -21.97
C ASN A 122 -2.81 13.35 -22.08
N GLU A 123 -3.96 13.55 -21.42
CA GLU A 123 -5.23 12.86 -21.70
C GLU A 123 -6.35 13.86 -22.01
#